data_AF-A0A7U7QNQ0-F1
#
_entry.id   AF-A0A7U7QNQ0-F1
#
_cell.length_a   1.000
_cell.length_b   1.000
_cell.length_c   1.000
_cell.angle_alpha   90.00
_cell.angle_beta   90.00
_cell.angle_gamma   90.00
#
_symmetry.space_group_name_H-M   'P 1'
#
loop_
_entity.id
_entity.type
_entity.pdbx_description
1 polymer ?
#
loop_
_entity_poly.entity_id
_entity_poly.type
_entity_poly.pdbx_seq_one_letter_code
_entity_poly.pdbx_strand_id
1 'polypeptide(L)'
;MAFYLLLSYLPTWLITYQGVPEKYSFMISTGILLLYIFMVILTGWVSDHLGRKSMLLTASGCFIIFSLPFFMIINNYNDSYLLIAIMYCFLVLFLAMNDGTASCFLCDLFPVQFRYTGFAFSFNCANTLLGGTTPLMSTELIKLSGSPVSPVFFLIFSAVIALLSIILNRNLL
;
A
#
# COMPACT_ATOMS: atom_id res chain seq x y z
N MET A 1 -0.89 3.83 -5.58
CA MET A 1 0.57 3.57 -5.56
C MET A 1 0.90 2.35 -4.71
N ALA A 2 0.61 2.36 -3.40
CA ALA A 2 0.97 1.27 -2.49
C ALA A 2 0.47 -0.13 -2.94
N PHE A 3 -0.78 -0.23 -3.41
CA PHE A 3 -1.33 -1.46 -3.97
C PHE A 3 -0.47 -2.07 -5.08
N TYR A 4 -0.11 -1.26 -6.09
CA TYR A 4 0.68 -1.74 -7.25
C TYR A 4 2.12 -2.07 -6.84
N LEU A 5 2.71 -1.29 -5.93
CA LEU A 5 4.07 -1.54 -5.48
C LEU A 5 4.14 -2.84 -4.66
N LEU A 6 3.21 -3.02 -3.71
CA LEU A 6 3.22 -4.18 -2.81
C LEU A 6 2.72 -5.44 -3.50
N LEU A 7 1.52 -5.43 -4.09
CA LEU A 7 0.88 -6.66 -4.58
C LEU A 7 1.32 -7.07 -5.99
N SER A 8 1.76 -6.11 -6.82
CA SER A 8 2.16 -6.40 -8.20
C SER A 8 3.68 -6.36 -8.40
N TYR A 9 4.38 -5.36 -7.88
CA TYR A 9 5.81 -5.18 -8.11
C TYR A 9 6.70 -5.97 -7.15
N LEU A 10 6.34 -6.04 -5.85
CA LEU A 10 7.15 -6.71 -4.82
C LEU A 10 7.53 -8.17 -5.16
N PRO A 11 6.66 -9.02 -5.74
CA PRO A 11 7.03 -10.38 -6.13
C PRO A 11 8.17 -10.39 -7.15
N THR A 12 8.12 -9.46 -8.12
CA THR A 12 9.17 -9.28 -9.14
C THR A 12 10.45 -8.77 -8.49
N TRP A 13 10.34 -7.81 -7.57
CA TRP A 13 11.48 -7.27 -6.84
C TRP A 13 12.20 -8.33 -5.99
N LEU A 14 11.45 -9.22 -5.34
CA LEU A 14 12.02 -10.35 -4.58
C LEU A 14 12.82 -11.31 -5.48
N ILE A 15 12.33 -11.56 -6.70
CA ILE A 15 13.02 -12.43 -7.67
C ILE A 15 14.26 -11.73 -8.21
N THR A 16 14.13 -10.49 -8.67
CA THR A 16 15.20 -9.78 -9.39
C THR A 16 16.31 -9.27 -8.48
N TYR A 17 15.98 -8.77 -7.29
CA TYR A 17 16.94 -8.09 -6.41
C TYR A 17 17.29 -8.89 -5.15
N GLN A 18 16.37 -9.72 -4.64
CA GLN A 18 16.62 -10.54 -3.44
C GLN A 18 17.02 -11.98 -3.77
N GLY A 19 16.97 -12.39 -5.04
CA GLY A 19 17.34 -13.74 -5.47
C GLY A 19 16.39 -14.84 -4.99
N VAL A 20 15.19 -14.46 -4.52
CA VAL A 20 14.18 -15.43 -4.06
C VAL A 20 13.71 -16.26 -5.25
N PRO A 21 13.68 -17.60 -5.17
CA PRO A 21 13.22 -18.41 -6.29
C PRO A 21 11.76 -18.09 -6.64
N GLU A 22 11.48 -18.04 -7.93
CA GLU A 22 10.18 -17.65 -8.51
C GLU A 22 8.99 -18.37 -7.86
N LYS A 23 9.12 -19.69 -7.66
CA LYS A 23 8.11 -20.52 -6.99
C LYS A 23 7.74 -20.00 -5.60
N TYR A 24 8.72 -19.64 -4.78
CA TYR A 24 8.48 -19.15 -3.42
C TYR A 24 7.90 -17.73 -3.43
N SER A 25 8.43 -16.85 -4.29
CA SER A 25 7.91 -15.48 -4.42
C SER A 25 6.43 -15.46 -4.81
N PHE A 26 6.03 -16.27 -5.80
CA PHE A 26 4.62 -16.37 -6.19
C PHE A 26 3.74 -17.08 -5.17
N MET A 27 4.23 -18.12 -4.49
CA MET A 27 3.48 -18.75 -3.40
C MET A 27 3.18 -17.78 -2.26
N ILE A 28 4.19 -17.03 -1.80
CA ILE A 28 4.03 -16.00 -0.76
C ILE A 28 3.03 -14.94 -1.22
N SER A 29 3.21 -14.43 -2.44
CA SER A 29 2.37 -13.35 -2.98
C SER A 29 0.91 -13.77 -3.16
N THR A 30 0.67 -15.01 -3.61
CA THR A 30 -0.68 -15.56 -3.76
C THR A 30 -1.35 -15.74 -2.40
N GLY A 31 -0.62 -16.29 -1.41
CA GLY A 31 -1.14 -16.44 -0.04
C GLY A 31 -1.49 -15.08 0.59
N ILE A 32 -0.65 -14.07 0.34
CA ILE A 32 -0.87 -12.70 0.80
C ILE A 32 -2.06 -12.05 0.09
N LEU A 33 -2.27 -12.32 -1.20
CA LEU A 33 -3.45 -11.82 -1.92
C LEU A 33 -4.75 -12.38 -1.34
N LEU A 34 -4.77 -13.68 -0.98
CA LEU A 34 -5.92 -14.28 -0.31
C LEU A 34 -6.16 -13.64 1.05
N LEU A 35 -5.10 -13.49 1.85
CA LEU A 35 -5.17 -12.85 3.16
C LEU A 35 -5.62 -11.38 3.05
N TYR A 36 -5.17 -10.67 2.01
CA TYR A 36 -5.56 -9.29 1.73
C TYR A 36 -7.08 -9.14 1.59
N ILE A 37 -7.74 -10.04 0.86
CA ILE A 37 -9.20 -10.02 0.68
C ILE A 37 -9.91 -10.07 2.04
N PHE A 38 -9.51 -10.99 2.92
CA PHE A 38 -10.08 -11.09 4.27
C PHE A 38 -9.77 -9.87 5.13
N MET A 39 -8.55 -9.33 5.05
CA MET A 39 -8.14 -8.16 5.82
C MET A 39 -8.88 -6.90 5.39
N VAL A 40 -9.17 -6.71 4.10
CA VAL A 40 -9.96 -5.56 3.62
C VAL A 40 -11.37 -5.58 4.22
N ILE A 41 -12.01 -6.76 4.25
CA ILE A 41 -13.35 -6.90 4.86
C ILE A 41 -13.30 -6.60 6.36
N LEU A 42 -12.33 -7.18 7.08
CA LEU A 42 -12.16 -6.98 8.52
C LEU A 42 -11.89 -5.51 8.85
N THR A 43 -10.93 -4.89 8.16
CA THR A 43 -10.55 -3.50 8.42
C THR A 43 -11.66 -2.52 8.06
N GLY A 44 -12.45 -2.79 7.01
CA GLY A 44 -13.66 -2.05 6.70
C GLY A 44 -14.66 -2.08 7.85
N TRP A 45 -14.98 -3.26 8.36
CA TRP A 45 -15.87 -3.43 9.52
C TRP A 45 -15.34 -2.72 10.79
N VAL A 46 -14.05 -2.90 11.09
CA VAL A 46 -13.39 -2.23 12.23
C VAL A 46 -13.46 -0.69 12.09
N SER A 47 -13.35 -0.17 10.87
CA SER A 47 -13.37 1.28 10.62
C SER A 47 -14.71 1.93 10.90
N ASP A 48 -15.81 1.19 10.72
CA ASP A 48 -17.15 1.69 11.05
C ASP A 48 -17.32 1.86 12.57
N HIS A 49 -16.53 1.13 13.38
CA HIS A 49 -16.53 1.26 14.84
C HIS A 49 -15.47 2.23 15.39
N LEU A 50 -14.24 2.22 14.86
CA LEU A 50 -13.14 3.09 15.33
C LEU A 50 -13.15 4.48 14.70
N GLY A 51 -13.94 4.68 13.64
CA GLY A 51 -13.99 5.90 12.85
C GLY A 51 -13.03 5.87 11.67
N ARG A 52 -13.57 6.17 10.49
CA ARG A 52 -12.86 6.13 9.19
C ARG A 52 -11.60 7.01 9.17
N LYS A 53 -11.69 8.22 9.73
CA LYS A 53 -10.56 9.17 9.79
C LYS A 53 -9.40 8.65 10.64
N SER A 54 -9.69 8.10 11.83
CA SER A 54 -8.68 7.53 12.72
C SER A 54 -7.96 6.34 12.07
N MET A 55 -8.72 5.48 11.40
CA MET A 55 -8.18 4.31 10.69
C MET A 55 -7.25 4.72 9.53
N LEU A 56 -7.61 5.73 8.76
CA LEU A 56 -6.77 6.24 7.66
C LEU A 56 -5.49 6.94 8.16
N LEU A 57 -5.57 7.68 9.27
CA LEU A 57 -4.40 8.31 9.89
C LEU A 57 -3.43 7.26 10.44
N THR A 58 -3.94 6.24 11.13
CA THR A 58 -3.09 5.16 11.66
C THR A 58 -2.43 4.37 10.53
N ALA A 59 -3.18 3.99 9.48
CA ALA A 59 -2.63 3.31 8.31
C ALA A 59 -1.50 4.14 7.65
N SER A 60 -1.72 5.44 7.44
CA SER A 60 -0.73 6.33 6.82
C SER A 60 0.51 6.49 7.71
N GLY A 61 0.33 6.66 9.02
CA GLY A 61 1.44 6.72 9.99
C GLY A 61 2.25 5.43 10.02
N CYS A 62 1.59 4.28 10.03
CA CYS A 62 2.24 2.97 9.96
C CYS A 62 3.06 2.82 8.67
N PHE A 63 2.54 3.25 7.51
CA PHE A 63 3.30 3.22 6.27
C PHE A 63 4.56 4.10 6.32
N ILE A 64 4.48 5.29 6.91
CA ILE A 64 5.64 6.19 7.02
C ILE A 64 6.72 5.57 7.91
N ILE A 65 6.32 5.02 9.05
CA ILE A 65 7.26 4.53 10.08
C ILE A 65 7.85 3.17 9.69
N PHE A 66 7.02 2.23 9.22
CA PHE A 66 7.41 0.83 9.09
C PHE A 66 7.86 0.41 7.69
N SER A 67 7.55 1.17 6.64
CA SER A 67 7.96 0.79 5.28
C SER A 67 9.48 0.68 5.13
N LEU A 68 10.23 1.66 5.64
CA LEU A 68 11.70 1.69 5.58
C LEU A 68 12.36 0.53 6.34
N PRO A 69 12.07 0.28 7.64
CA PRO A 69 12.68 -0.84 8.35
C PRO A 69 12.32 -2.18 7.71
N PHE A 70 11.11 -2.36 7.17
CA PHE A 70 10.75 -3.60 6.51
C PHE A 70 11.55 -3.86 5.23
N PHE A 71 11.72 -2.87 4.36
CA PHE A 71 12.56 -3.05 3.17
C PHE A 71 14.03 -3.28 3.54
N MET A 72 14.54 -2.64 4.59
CA MET A 72 15.90 -2.90 5.08
C MET A 72 16.06 -4.31 5.66
N ILE A 73 15.09 -4.80 6.44
CA ILE A 73 15.12 -6.16 6.98
C ILE A 73 15.08 -7.18 5.84
N ILE A 74 14.16 -7.02 4.88
CA ILE A 74 14.05 -7.93 3.75
C ILE A 74 15.33 -7.94 2.91
N ASN A 75 15.98 -6.78 2.75
CA ASN A 75 17.21 -6.66 1.98
C ASN A 75 18.46 -7.23 2.68
N ASN A 76 18.44 -7.32 4.02
CA ASN A 76 19.58 -7.85 4.79
C ASN A 76 19.42 -9.34 5.11
N TYR A 77 18.20 -9.89 5.06
CA TYR A 77 17.88 -11.25 5.48
C TYR A 77 17.21 -12.04 4.36
N ASN A 78 17.95 -12.29 3.29
CA ASN A 78 17.45 -12.92 2.05
C ASN A 78 17.18 -14.42 2.21
N ASP A 79 17.77 -15.07 3.22
CA ASP A 79 17.71 -16.53 3.38
C ASP A 79 16.43 -17.02 4.09
N SER A 80 15.65 -16.12 4.71
CA SER A 80 14.47 -16.50 5.50
C SER A 80 13.16 -16.14 4.80
N TYR A 81 12.63 -17.08 4.01
CA TYR A 81 11.33 -16.92 3.34
C TYR A 81 10.18 -16.66 4.32
N LEU A 82 10.24 -17.23 5.53
CA LEU A 82 9.26 -16.99 6.58
C LEU A 82 9.25 -15.51 7.01
N LEU A 83 10.44 -14.93 7.22
CA LEU A 83 10.56 -13.53 7.62
C LEU A 83 10.00 -12.60 6.54
N ILE A 84 10.33 -12.85 5.27
CA ILE A 84 9.80 -12.10 4.13
C ILE A 84 8.27 -12.15 4.10
N ALA A 85 7.68 -13.34 4.27
CA ALA A 85 6.23 -13.50 4.29
C ALA A 85 5.57 -12.74 5.45
N ILE A 86 6.17 -12.75 6.64
CA ILE A 86 5.66 -12.01 7.81
C ILE A 86 5.72 -10.49 7.57
N MET A 87 6.86 -9.97 7.12
CA MET A 87 7.03 -8.52 6.85
C MET A 87 6.07 -8.05 5.74
N TYR A 88 5.92 -8.85 4.69
CA TYR A 88 4.97 -8.55 3.62
C TYR A 88 3.52 -8.59 4.13
N CYS A 89 3.16 -9.55 4.99
CA CYS A 89 1.85 -9.57 5.65
C CYS A 89 1.55 -8.28 6.43
N PHE A 90 2.52 -7.75 7.19
CA PHE A 90 2.36 -6.46 7.89
C PHE A 90 2.14 -5.28 6.94
N LEU A 91 2.91 -5.20 5.86
CA LEU A 91 2.71 -4.15 4.85
C LEU A 91 1.33 -4.23 4.19
N VAL A 92 0.86 -5.44 3.92
CA VAL A 92 -0.47 -5.68 3.33
C VAL A 92 -1.59 -5.41 4.33
N LEU A 93 -1.38 -5.63 5.63
CA LEU A 93 -2.32 -5.24 6.66
C LEU A 93 -2.55 -3.72 6.64
N PHE A 94 -1.47 -2.93 6.59
CA PHE A 94 -1.58 -1.47 6.50
C PHE A 94 -2.25 -1.03 5.20
N LEU A 95 -1.98 -1.74 4.09
CA LEU A 95 -2.67 -1.51 2.82
C LEU A 95 -4.17 -1.78 2.94
N ALA A 96 -4.55 -2.89 3.56
CA ALA A 96 -5.95 -3.26 3.76
C ALA A 96 -6.68 -2.23 4.62
N MET A 97 -6.04 -1.74 5.70
CA MET A 97 -6.59 -0.65 6.52
C MET A 97 -6.87 0.61 5.69
N ASN A 98 -6.03 0.91 4.70
CA ASN A 98 -6.26 2.03 3.79
C ASN A 98 -7.39 1.73 2.80
N ASP A 99 -7.28 0.66 2.01
CA ASP A 99 -8.21 0.36 0.92
C ASP A 99 -9.63 0.03 1.42
N GLY A 100 -9.74 -0.63 2.58
CA GLY A 100 -11.01 -0.95 3.23
C GLY A 100 -11.78 0.27 3.74
N THR A 101 -11.11 1.42 3.91
CA THR A 101 -11.71 2.62 4.52
C THR A 101 -11.72 3.84 3.60
N ALA A 102 -10.74 3.94 2.71
CA ALA A 102 -10.57 5.06 1.78
C ALA A 102 -11.78 5.22 0.86
N SER A 103 -12.36 4.11 0.36
CA SER A 103 -13.51 4.15 -0.55
C SER A 103 -14.75 4.77 0.09
N CYS A 104 -15.06 4.37 1.33
CA CYS A 104 -16.14 4.95 2.11
C CYS A 104 -15.87 6.42 2.45
N PHE A 105 -14.65 6.74 2.89
CA PHE A 105 -14.25 8.12 3.21
C PHE A 105 -14.38 9.06 2.00
N LEU A 106 -13.91 8.64 0.82
CA LEU A 106 -14.03 9.41 -0.42
C LEU A 106 -15.49 9.63 -0.82
N CYS A 107 -16.36 8.63 -0.64
CA CYS A 107 -17.78 8.76 -0.92
C CYS A 107 -18.46 9.84 -0.06
N ASP A 108 -18.02 9.99 1.20
CA ASP A 108 -18.56 11.00 2.11
C ASP A 108 -18.16 12.44 1.71
N LEU A 109 -17.07 12.61 0.94
CA LEU A 109 -16.60 13.93 0.48
C LEU A 109 -17.44 14.51 -0.66
N PHE A 110 -18.11 13.67 -1.43
CA PHE A 110 -18.90 14.11 -2.58
C PHE A 110 -20.38 14.22 -2.23
N PRO A 111 -21.08 15.26 -2.75
CA PRO A 111 -22.53 15.38 -2.61
C PRO A 111 -23.24 14.19 -3.26
N VAL A 112 -24.38 13.79 -2.68
CA VAL A 112 -25.11 12.56 -3.05
C VAL A 112 -25.38 12.46 -4.56
N GLN A 113 -25.67 13.57 -5.21
CA GLN A 113 -26.01 13.66 -6.64
C GLN A 113 -24.86 13.25 -7.57
N PHE A 114 -23.60 13.45 -7.16
CA PHE A 114 -22.41 13.19 -7.97
C PHE A 114 -21.43 12.25 -7.28
N ARG A 115 -21.85 11.54 -6.23
CA ARG A 115 -20.97 10.71 -5.41
C ARG A 115 -20.29 9.61 -6.21
N TYR A 116 -21.06 8.88 -7.01
CA TYR A 116 -20.52 7.77 -7.81
C TYR A 116 -19.58 8.26 -8.90
N THR A 117 -19.98 9.30 -9.64
CA THR A 117 -19.18 9.86 -10.73
C THR A 117 -17.91 10.56 -10.20
N GLY A 118 -18.02 11.33 -9.12
CA GLY A 118 -16.89 11.99 -8.46
C GLY A 118 -15.87 10.98 -7.91
N PHE A 119 -16.34 9.93 -7.24
CA PHE A 119 -15.50 8.83 -6.79
C PHE A 119 -14.82 8.12 -7.96
N ALA A 120 -15.61 7.64 -8.93
CA ALA A 120 -15.09 6.88 -10.06
C ALA A 120 -14.09 7.69 -10.88
N PHE A 121 -14.37 8.97 -11.14
CA PHE A 121 -13.46 9.84 -11.88
C PHE A 121 -12.15 10.05 -11.12
N SER A 122 -12.22 10.47 -9.84
CA SER A 122 -11.03 10.74 -9.03
C SER A 122 -10.18 9.48 -8.85
N PHE A 123 -10.82 8.36 -8.54
CA PHE A 123 -10.15 7.08 -8.33
C PHE A 123 -9.50 6.58 -9.63
N ASN A 124 -10.23 6.49 -10.74
CA ASN A 124 -9.69 5.98 -12.00
C ASN A 124 -8.64 6.91 -12.60
N CYS A 125 -8.78 8.23 -12.50
CA CYS A 125 -7.75 9.16 -12.95
C CYS A 125 -6.45 8.97 -12.17
N ALA A 126 -6.52 8.93 -10.83
CA ALA A 126 -5.36 8.66 -9.99
C ALA A 126 -4.75 7.30 -10.32
N ASN A 127 -5.58 6.27 -10.55
CA ASN A 127 -5.14 4.92 -10.79
C ASN A 127 -4.50 4.73 -12.18
N THR A 128 -5.02 5.40 -13.20
CA THR A 128 -4.47 5.39 -14.56
C THR A 128 -3.12 6.09 -14.59
N LEU A 129 -2.99 7.23 -13.92
CA LEU A 129 -1.76 8.02 -13.91
C LEU A 129 -0.67 7.38 -13.04
N LEU A 130 -1.03 6.87 -11.87
CA LEU A 130 -0.07 6.43 -10.85
C LEU A 130 0.04 4.92 -10.72
N GLY A 131 -0.94 4.15 -11.17
CA GLY A 131 -0.98 2.69 -10.98
C GLY A 131 0.14 1.98 -11.74
N GLY A 132 0.10 2.07 -13.07
CA GLY A 132 1.10 1.43 -13.94
C GLY A 132 2.47 2.12 -13.96
N THR A 133 2.53 3.41 -13.61
CA THR A 133 3.79 4.16 -13.56
C THR A 133 4.60 3.85 -12.31
N THR A 134 3.96 3.41 -11.21
CA THR A 134 4.67 3.12 -9.94
C THR A 134 5.74 2.03 -10.11
N PRO A 135 5.48 0.84 -10.70
CA PRO A 135 6.52 -0.18 -10.90
C PRO A 135 7.65 0.26 -11.84
N LEU A 136 7.32 1.02 -12.90
CA LEU A 136 8.30 1.57 -13.84
C LEU A 136 9.23 2.56 -13.14
N MET A 137 8.66 3.54 -12.43
CA MET A 137 9.44 4.51 -11.65
C MET A 137 10.25 3.85 -10.54
N SER A 138 9.71 2.81 -9.88
CA SER A 138 10.43 2.05 -8.86
C SER A 138 11.67 1.38 -9.45
N THR A 139 11.55 0.77 -10.63
CA THR A 139 12.66 0.11 -11.30
C THR A 139 13.73 1.09 -11.77
N GLU A 140 13.33 2.22 -12.38
CA GLU A 140 14.26 3.28 -12.78
C GLU A 140 14.95 3.92 -11.57
N LEU A 141 14.24 4.11 -10.46
CA LEU A 141 14.82 4.65 -9.23
C LEU A 141 15.89 3.72 -8.65
N ILE A 142 15.69 2.40 -8.71
CA ILE A 142 16.71 1.43 -8.29
C ILE A 142 17.94 1.54 -9.20
N LYS A 143 17.77 1.64 -10.52
CA LYS A 143 18.89 1.79 -11.47
C LYS A 143 19.72 3.05 -11.19
N LEU A 144 19.07 4.17 -10.88
CA LEU A 144 19.73 5.44 -10.62
C LEU A 144 20.38 5.50 -9.22
N SER A 145 19.69 4.97 -8.21
CA SER A 145 20.15 5.00 -6.81
C SER A 145 21.18 3.90 -6.51
N GLY A 146 21.17 2.81 -7.27
CA GLY A 146 21.97 1.60 -7.02
C GLY A 146 21.49 0.78 -5.81
N SER A 147 20.48 1.26 -5.07
CA SER A 147 19.94 0.58 -3.89
C SER A 147 18.57 -0.07 -4.18
N PRO A 148 18.40 -1.37 -3.90
CA PRO A 148 17.12 -2.07 -4.06
C PRO A 148 16.04 -1.59 -3.08
N VAL A 149 16.41 -0.89 -2.00
CA VAL A 149 15.47 -0.34 -1.00
C VAL A 149 14.79 0.94 -1.49
N SER A 150 15.30 1.58 -2.55
CA SER A 150 14.82 2.87 -3.05
C SER A 150 13.31 2.99 -3.33
N PRO A 151 12.57 1.95 -3.80
CA PRO A 151 11.12 2.05 -4.01
C PRO A 151 10.33 2.44 -2.76
N VAL A 152 10.90 2.24 -1.56
CA VAL A 152 10.25 2.61 -0.30
C VAL A 152 9.94 4.09 -0.20
N PHE A 153 10.74 4.96 -0.86
CA PHE A 153 10.50 6.40 -0.86
C PHE A 153 9.18 6.76 -1.55
N PHE A 154 8.74 6.00 -2.55
CA PHE A 154 7.41 6.20 -3.16
C PHE A 154 6.28 5.85 -2.19
N LEU A 155 6.43 4.78 -1.40
CA LEU A 155 5.46 4.43 -0.36
C LEU A 155 5.36 5.54 0.68
N ILE A 156 6.49 5.98 1.23
CA ILE A 156 6.55 7.04 2.24
C ILE A 156 5.98 8.34 1.68
N PHE A 157 6.39 8.75 0.48
CA PHE A 157 5.90 9.97 -0.17
C PHE A 157 4.37 9.94 -0.34
N SER A 158 3.83 8.83 -0.86
CA SER A 158 2.38 8.67 -1.03
C SER A 158 1.63 8.68 0.31
N ALA A 159 2.21 8.07 1.35
CA ALA A 159 1.62 8.03 2.69
C ALA A 159 1.65 9.41 3.37
N VAL A 160 2.70 10.21 3.18
CA VAL A 160 2.77 11.59 3.67
C VAL A 160 1.70 12.46 3.00
N ILE A 161 1.54 12.35 1.68
CA ILE A 161 0.49 13.09 0.96
C ILE A 161 -0.90 12.69 1.44
N ALA A 162 -1.14 11.38 1.62
CA ALA A 162 -2.40 10.89 2.16
C ALA A 162 -2.66 11.44 3.57
N LEU A 163 -1.67 11.36 4.46
CA LEU A 163 -1.75 11.86 5.83
C LEU A 163 -2.05 13.36 5.88
N LEU A 164 -1.34 14.17 5.09
CA LEU A 164 -1.59 15.61 4.98
C LEU A 164 -3.01 15.90 4.48
N SER A 165 -3.46 15.17 3.46
CA SER A 165 -4.80 15.32 2.89
C SER A 165 -5.89 15.03 3.91
N ILE A 166 -5.72 13.98 4.73
CA ILE A 166 -6.68 13.60 5.79
C ILE A 166 -6.71 14.64 6.93
N ILE A 167 -5.55 15.18 7.31
CA ILE A 167 -5.45 16.20 8.37
C ILE A 167 -6.11 17.51 7.94
N LEU A 168 -5.81 17.95 6.71
CA LEU A 168 -6.38 19.18 6.13
C LEU A 168 -7.90 19.08 5.97
N ASN A 169 -8.43 17.86 5.82
CA ASN A 169 -9.87 17.63 5.74
C ASN A 169 -10.52 17.77 7.13
N ARG A 170 -10.91 19.02 7.42
CA ARG A 170 -11.40 19.48 8.74
C ARG A 170 -12.92 19.28 8.92
N ASN A 171 -13.65 18.91 7.87
CA ASN A 171 -15.12 18.92 7.82
C ASN A 171 -15.82 17.62 8.27
N LEU A 172 -15.09 16.66 8.87
CA LEU A 172 -15.63 15.36 9.31
C LEU A 172 -15.37 15.08 10.81
N LEU A 173 -15.27 16.15 11.61
CA LEU A 173 -15.40 16.13 13.08
C LEU A 173 -16.77 16.69 13.45
#